data_AF-A0A1I0NK00-F1
#
_entry.id   AF-A0A1I0NK00-F1
#
_cell.length_a   1.000
_cell.length_b   1.000
_cell.length_c   1.000
_cell.angle_alpha   90.00
_cell.angle_beta   90.00
_cell.angle_gamma   90.00
#
_symmetry.space_group_name_H-M   'P 1'
#
loop_
_entity.id
_entity.type
_entity.pdbx_description
1 polymer ?
#
loop_
_entity_poly.entity_id
_entity_poly.type
_entity_poly.pdbx_seq_one_letter_code
_entity_poly.pdbx_strand_id
1 'polypeptide(L)'
;MADDSIPVSADVPDSPFRTTGTDHVTVWGSNAEETIAFYRDLLGMPLVMRQPNLDDPSQTHLFFDTGDGRILTVFVSDERSSNRGRLRTQVGGVR
;
A
#
# COMPACT_ATOMS: atom_id res chain seq x y z
N MET A 1 -26.43 -2.99 1.86
CA MET A 1 -26.44 -3.96 2.96
C MET A 1 -25.50 -5.07 2.56
N ALA A 2 -24.58 -5.49 3.44
CA ALA A 2 -23.78 -6.68 3.15
C ALA A 2 -24.70 -7.91 3.11
N ASP A 3 -24.31 -8.94 2.35
CA ASP A 3 -25.03 -10.20 2.34
C ASP A 3 -24.72 -10.97 3.64
N ASP A 4 -25.67 -10.95 4.57
CA ASP A 4 -25.56 -11.61 5.89
C ASP A 4 -25.49 -13.15 5.79
N SER A 5 -25.66 -13.73 4.59
CA SER A 5 -25.50 -15.17 4.38
C SER A 5 -24.05 -15.63 4.32
N ILE A 6 -23.09 -14.71 4.22
CA ILE A 6 -21.65 -15.03 4.22
C ILE A 6 -21.16 -15.16 5.67
N PRO A 7 -20.75 -16.35 6.13
CA PRO A 7 -20.32 -16.54 7.50
C PRO A 7 -18.97 -15.85 7.75
N VAL A 8 -18.88 -15.12 8.86
CA VAL A 8 -17.61 -14.59 9.39
C VAL A 8 -16.95 -15.70 10.21
N SER A 9 -15.76 -16.12 9.83
CA SER A 9 -14.96 -17.08 10.61
C SER A 9 -13.47 -16.72 10.57
N ALA A 10 -12.79 -17.02 11.68
CA ALA A 10 -11.33 -16.98 11.79
C ALA A 10 -10.68 -18.34 11.53
N ASP A 11 -11.49 -19.40 11.34
CA ASP A 11 -10.99 -20.74 11.09
C ASP A 11 -10.29 -20.82 9.73
N VAL A 12 -9.17 -21.53 9.69
CA VAL A 12 -8.46 -21.75 8.44
C VAL A 12 -9.27 -22.73 7.58
N PRO A 13 -9.64 -22.36 6.34
CA PRO A 13 -10.42 -23.25 5.49
C PRO A 13 -9.63 -24.51 5.10
N ASP A 14 -10.37 -25.58 4.82
CA ASP A 14 -9.83 -26.78 4.19
C ASP A 14 -9.63 -26.49 2.69
N SER A 15 -8.41 -26.13 2.33
CA SER A 15 -8.02 -25.72 0.98
C SER A 15 -6.86 -26.60 0.51
N PRO A 16 -6.83 -27.01 -0.78
CA PRO A 16 -5.75 -27.81 -1.33
C PRO A 16 -4.39 -27.08 -1.30
N PHE A 17 -4.40 -25.75 -1.15
CA PHE A 17 -3.20 -24.92 -1.02
C PHE A 17 -3.37 -23.87 0.08
N ARG A 18 -2.25 -23.48 0.70
CA ARG A 18 -2.21 -22.41 1.68
C ARG A 18 -1.12 -21.41 1.33
N THR A 19 -1.44 -20.13 1.49
CA THR A 19 -0.44 -19.06 1.42
C THR A 19 0.38 -19.06 2.73
N THR A 20 1.64 -18.66 2.63
CA THR A 20 2.52 -18.48 3.81
C THR A 20 2.37 -17.09 4.43
N GLY A 21 1.75 -16.17 3.71
CA GLY A 21 1.52 -14.79 4.12
C GLY A 21 1.33 -13.90 2.90
N THR A 22 1.31 -12.59 3.13
CA THR A 22 1.34 -11.58 2.08
C THR A 22 2.74 -11.46 1.49
N ASP A 23 2.83 -11.48 0.17
CA ASP A 23 4.05 -11.17 -0.58
C ASP A 23 4.30 -9.65 -0.59
N HIS A 24 3.33 -8.90 -1.12
CA HIS A 24 3.34 -7.44 -1.08
C HIS A 24 1.93 -6.85 -0.99
N VAL A 25 1.85 -5.60 -0.57
CA VAL A 25 0.63 -4.77 -0.63
C VAL A 25 0.91 -3.58 -1.54
N THR A 26 -0.07 -3.20 -2.35
CA THR A 26 0.00 -2.01 -3.21
C THR A 26 -1.01 -0.96 -2.77
N VAL A 27 -0.56 0.28 -2.66
CA VAL A 27 -1.41 1.44 -2.33
C VAL A 27 -1.19 2.58 -3.32
N TRP A 28 -2.07 3.58 -3.29
CA TRP A 28 -1.89 4.82 -4.06
C TRP A 28 -1.32 5.94 -3.19
N GLY A 29 -0.22 6.51 -3.63
CA GLY A 29 0.40 7.71 -3.08
C GLY A 29 0.02 8.99 -3.83
N SER A 30 0.63 10.10 -3.42
CA SER A 30 0.56 11.39 -4.11
C SER A 30 1.60 11.43 -5.24
N ASN A 31 2.77 11.98 -4.94
CA ASN A 31 3.92 12.12 -5.83
C ASN A 31 5.11 11.31 -5.31
N ALA A 32 6.10 11.08 -6.18
CA ALA A 32 7.26 10.27 -5.84
C ALA A 32 8.11 10.88 -4.71
N GLU A 33 8.32 12.20 -4.74
CA GLU A 33 9.19 12.89 -3.78
C GLU A 33 8.72 12.71 -2.34
N GLU A 34 7.46 13.05 -2.05
CA GLU A 34 6.93 12.96 -0.69
C GLU A 34 6.74 11.51 -0.24
N THR A 35 6.37 10.62 -1.16
CA THR A 35 6.25 9.19 -0.86
C THR A 35 7.59 8.60 -0.44
N ILE A 36 8.66 8.94 -1.17
CA ILE A 36 10.02 8.52 -0.84
C ILE A 36 10.47 9.14 0.48
N ALA A 37 10.24 10.44 0.68
CA ALA A 37 10.60 11.11 1.93
C ALA A 37 9.92 10.46 3.15
N PHE A 38 8.67 10.01 3.00
CA PHE A 38 7.96 9.34 4.08
C PHE A 38 8.46 7.91 4.31
N TYR A 39 8.41 7.04 3.29
CA TYR A 39 8.73 5.62 3.50
C TYR A 39 10.23 5.36 3.66
N ARG A 40 11.06 5.96 2.80
CA ARG A 40 12.51 5.77 2.85
C ARG A 40 13.15 6.59 3.96
N ASP A 41 12.92 7.90 3.96
CA ASP A 41 13.73 8.79 4.79
C ASP A 41 13.21 8.88 6.23
N LEU A 42 11.88 8.88 6.42
CA LEU A 42 11.29 8.94 7.77
C LEU A 42 11.11 7.55 8.41
N LEU A 43 10.55 6.57 7.69
CA LEU A 43 10.31 5.23 8.24
C LEU A 43 11.48 4.26 8.06
N GLY A 44 12.52 4.64 7.30
CA GLY A 44 13.71 3.82 7.10
C GLY A 44 13.51 2.60 6.20
N MET A 45 12.44 2.57 5.40
CA MET A 45 12.13 1.47 4.48
C MET A 45 12.90 1.63 3.17
N PRO A 46 13.90 0.78 2.85
CA PRO A 46 14.71 0.93 1.64
C PRO A 46 13.84 0.93 0.38
N LEU A 47 14.05 1.91 -0.51
CA LEU A 47 13.48 1.87 -1.86
C LEU A 47 14.31 0.89 -2.71
N VAL A 48 13.80 -0.32 -2.88
CA VAL A 48 14.52 -1.43 -3.53
C VAL A 48 14.34 -1.47 -5.04
N MET A 49 13.26 -0.87 -5.56
CA MET A 49 12.97 -0.82 -7.00
C MET A 49 12.07 0.36 -7.36
N ARG A 50 12.25 0.87 -8.58
CA ARG A 50 11.35 1.83 -9.23
C ARG A 50 11.15 1.42 -10.68
N GLN A 51 9.90 1.36 -11.12
CA GLN A 51 9.55 1.07 -12.51
C GLN A 51 8.29 1.84 -12.92
N PRO A 52 8.04 2.05 -14.23
CA PRO A 52 6.73 2.50 -14.69
C PRO A 52 5.66 1.45 -14.34
N ASN A 53 4.44 1.89 -14.06
CA ASN A 53 3.30 0.97 -13.97
C ASN A 53 3.05 0.34 -15.37
N LEU A 54 2.89 -0.98 -15.39
CA LEU A 54 2.71 -1.76 -16.62
C LEU A 54 1.38 -1.45 -17.32
N ASP A 55 0.35 -1.08 -16.56
CA ASP A 55 -0.98 -0.75 -17.09
C ASP A 55 -1.10 0.74 -17.46
N ASP A 56 -0.41 1.62 -16.74
CA ASP A 56 -0.42 3.08 -16.95
C ASP A 56 1.00 3.66 -16.78
N PRO A 57 1.77 3.80 -17.88
CA PRO A 57 3.15 4.30 -17.82
C PRO A 57 3.30 5.72 -17.28
N SER A 58 2.21 6.49 -17.17
CA SER A 58 2.24 7.82 -16.54
C SER A 58 2.41 7.76 -15.02
N GLN A 59 2.18 6.58 -14.42
CA GLN A 59 2.38 6.33 -13.01
C GLN A 59 3.71 5.62 -12.76
N THR A 60 4.39 6.02 -11.69
CA THR A 60 5.56 5.31 -11.19
C THR A 60 5.13 4.33 -10.12
N HIS A 61 5.66 3.11 -10.17
CA HIS A 61 5.52 2.07 -9.16
C HIS A 61 6.81 2.00 -8.32
N LEU A 62 6.68 2.36 -7.04
CA LEU A 62 7.77 2.36 -6.07
C LEU A 62 7.69 1.12 -5.19
N PHE A 63 8.83 0.50 -4.88
CA PHE A 63 8.92 -0.72 -4.07
C PHE A 63 9.78 -0.48 -2.84
N PHE A 64 9.19 -0.63 -1.66
CA PHE A 64 9.83 -0.43 -0.37
C PHE A 64 9.92 -1.75 0.40
N ASP A 65 11.09 -2.08 0.93
CA ASP A 65 11.25 -3.18 1.87
C ASP A 65 10.81 -2.72 3.26
N THR A 66 9.85 -3.44 3.85
CA THR A 66 9.29 -3.12 5.17
C THR A 66 10.15 -3.59 6.34
N GLY A 67 11.27 -4.27 6.07
CA GLY A 67 12.30 -4.69 7.03
C GLY A 67 12.23 -6.15 7.44
N ASP A 68 11.19 -6.88 7.03
CA ASP A 68 11.02 -8.32 7.28
C ASP A 68 11.01 -9.15 5.99
N GLY A 69 11.44 -8.55 4.87
CA GLY A 69 11.44 -9.14 3.53
C GLY A 69 10.11 -8.99 2.78
N ARG A 70 9.05 -8.45 3.40
CA ARG A 70 7.80 -8.11 2.71
C ARG A 70 7.89 -6.75 2.06
N ILE A 71 7.22 -6.61 0.92
CA ILE A 71 7.29 -5.38 0.13
C ILE A 71 6.01 -4.57 0.26
N LEU A 72 6.16 -3.27 0.50
CA LEU A 72 5.11 -2.29 0.26
C LEU A 72 5.38 -1.64 -1.09
N THR A 73 4.38 -1.60 -1.96
CA THR A 73 4.47 -0.87 -3.21
C THR A 73 3.49 0.29 -3.27
N VAL A 74 3.89 1.37 -3.95
CA VAL A 74 3.10 2.59 -4.05
C VAL A 74 3.05 3.07 -5.50
N PHE A 75 1.85 3.20 -6.04
CA PHE A 75 1.63 3.93 -7.28
C PHE A 75 1.59 5.43 -7.00
N VAL A 76 2.44 6.19 -7.68
CA VAL A 76 2.51 7.66 -7.57
C VAL A 76 2.40 8.28 -8.95
N SER A 77 1.88 9.51 -9.00
CA SER A 77 1.82 10.33 -10.21
C SER A 77 2.38 11.71 -9.89
N ASP A 78 3.30 12.20 -10.70
CA ASP A 78 3.91 13.51 -10.51
C ASP A 78 2.89 14.66 -10.67
N GLU A 79 1.76 14.40 -11.33
CA GLU A 79 0.65 15.36 -11.46
C GLU A 79 -0.19 15.47 -10.18
N ARG A 80 -0.09 14.49 -9.26
CA ARG A 80 -0.91 14.45 -8.06
C ARG A 80 -0.23 15.20 -6.92
N SER A 81 -0.78 16.38 -6.62
CA SER A 81 -0.38 17.13 -5.43
C SER A 81 -0.67 16.36 -4.15
N SER A 82 0.27 16.45 -3.22
CA SER A 82 0.12 15.98 -1.85
C SER A 82 -0.90 16.82 -1.09
N ASN A 83 -1.81 16.17 -0.37
CA ASN A 83 -2.68 16.88 0.56
C ASN A 83 -1.95 17.11 1.89
N ARG A 84 -1.40 18.32 2.09
CA ARG A 84 -0.79 18.75 3.35
C ARG A 84 -1.79 19.28 4.38
N GLY A 85 -3.07 19.33 4.02
CA GLY A 85 -4.15 19.68 4.95
C GLY A 85 -4.35 18.58 5.99
N ARG A 86 -4.89 18.94 7.16
CA ARG A 86 -5.35 17.96 8.13
C ARG A 86 -6.37 17.03 7.47
N LEU A 87 -6.18 15.73 7.60
CA LEU A 87 -7.22 14.77 7.26
C LEU A 87 -8.50 15.16 7.99
N ARG A 88 -9.62 15.23 7.25
CA ARG A 88 -10.93 15.59 7.81
C ARG A 88 -11.31 14.68 8.98
N THR A 89 -10.90 13.42 8.89
CA THR A 89 -10.98 12.44 9.96
C THR A 89 -9.62 12.36 10.63
N GLN A 90 -9.55 12.70 11.92
CA GLN A 90 -8.33 12.57 12.68
C GLN A 90 -8.03 11.09 12.98
N VAL A 91 -6.79 10.80 13.38
CA VAL A 91 -6.40 9.47 13.87
C VAL A 91 -7.37 9.03 14.97
N GLY A 92 -7.98 7.85 14.79
CA GLY A 92 -9.00 7.30 15.70
C GLY A 92 -10.45 7.70 15.40
N GLY A 93 -10.69 8.53 14.37
CA GLY A 93 -12.04 8.86 13.94
C GLY A 93 -12.65 7.78 13.04
N VAL A 94 -13.87 7.34 13.35
CA VAL A 94 -14.70 6.50 12.48
C VAL A 94 -15.83 7.38 11.95
N ARG A 95 -16.13 7.30 10.65
CA ARG A 95 -17.23 8.02 10.00
C ARG A 95 -18.11 7.02 9.25
#